data_AF-A0AAV2TUI3-F1
#
_entry.id   AF-A0AAV2TUI3-F1
#
_cell.length_a   1.000
_cell.length_b   1.000
_cell.length_c   1.000
_cell.angle_alpha   90.00
_cell.angle_beta   90.00
_cell.angle_gamma   90.00
#
_symmetry.space_group_name_H-M   'P 1'
#
loop_
_entity.id
_entity.type
_entity.pdbx_description
1 polymer ?
#
loop_
_entity_poly.entity_id
_entity_poly.type
_entity_poly.pdbx_seq_one_letter_code
_entity_poly.pdbx_strand_id
1 'polypeptide(L)'
;MSLIEPNGKSNSYSIPQDVKTHACLMLFAWGFCSTNGFIVSRHFKLGWPGQTMRNWTYWFNFHLLFQSFLLAFVVLSLFVIVAFVTGYSKITAAPFYVHPALGFTIVSLTFLNPLFAWFLITSTGPRRSVFRNFHLCTGLLAQMFSVPQMFIGFNMPSLGNKLCKTSLFPGLYLASVILYVIVEVVLEVLGYMILFKKKELKSRFQNDELDVDAVILDMAKEPREKRKIAAALLPNRGYEERQIAQQLFKKIHLLRILKYFIFSAHLLGSFTLIFVMVTMLAHM
;
A
#
# COMPACT_ATOMS: atom_id res chain seq x y z
N MET A 1 30.95 4.20 -40.74
CA MET A 1 31.65 5.48 -41.00
C MET A 1 31.50 6.33 -39.76
N SER A 2 32.56 6.40 -38.94
CA SER A 2 32.60 7.12 -37.67
C SER A 2 32.80 8.61 -37.91
N LEU A 3 31.89 9.46 -37.41
CA LEU A 3 32.14 10.89 -37.27
C LEU A 3 32.84 11.11 -35.94
N ILE A 4 34.17 11.21 -36.01
CA ILE A 4 35.05 11.60 -34.89
C ILE A 4 35.08 13.13 -34.88
N GLU A 5 34.51 13.75 -33.85
CA GLU A 5 34.75 15.18 -33.57
C GLU A 5 36.15 15.36 -32.93
N PRO A 6 36.91 16.42 -33.28
CA PRO A 6 38.27 16.63 -32.83
C PRO A 6 38.30 17.35 -31.48
N ASN A 7 37.67 16.76 -30.47
CA ASN A 7 37.87 17.18 -29.10
C ASN A 7 37.61 15.98 -28.17
N GLY A 8 38.66 15.46 -27.56
CA GLY A 8 38.68 14.25 -26.72
C GLY A 8 37.91 14.37 -25.40
N LYS A 9 36.68 14.91 -25.42
CA LYS A 9 35.72 14.80 -24.32
C LYS A 9 34.84 13.60 -24.63
N SER A 10 35.03 12.51 -23.90
CA SER A 10 33.98 11.51 -23.77
C SER A 10 32.76 12.22 -23.18
N ASN A 11 31.74 12.49 -24.00
CA ASN A 11 30.46 12.96 -23.50
C ASN A 11 29.87 11.83 -22.65
N SER A 12 30.19 11.82 -21.37
CA SER A 12 29.49 11.06 -20.35
C SER A 12 28.07 11.59 -20.34
N TYR A 13 27.17 10.94 -21.09
CA TYR A 13 25.74 11.25 -21.06
C TYR A 13 25.25 11.06 -19.62
N SER A 14 25.17 12.16 -18.87
CA SER A 14 24.55 12.22 -17.55
C SER A 14 23.03 12.21 -17.73
N ILE A 15 22.33 11.46 -16.88
CA ILE A 15 20.87 11.43 -16.90
C ILE A 15 20.38 12.84 -16.52
N PRO A 16 19.44 13.45 -17.27
CA PRO A 16 18.91 14.76 -16.94
C PRO A 16 18.28 14.78 -15.54
N GLN A 17 18.47 15.88 -14.79
CA GLN A 17 18.04 15.97 -13.40
C GLN A 17 16.51 15.85 -13.24
N ASP A 18 15.75 16.38 -14.20
CA ASP A 18 14.29 16.32 -14.18
C ASP A 18 13.78 14.88 -14.34
N VAL A 19 14.45 14.08 -15.18
CA VAL A 19 14.11 12.67 -15.38
C VAL A 19 14.42 11.86 -14.11
N LYS A 20 15.55 12.13 -13.43
CA LYS A 20 15.84 11.51 -12.13
C LYS A 20 14.79 11.87 -11.09
N THR A 21 14.48 13.16 -10.96
CA THR A 21 13.47 13.65 -10.03
C THR A 21 12.11 13.00 -10.27
N HIS A 22 11.68 12.93 -11.54
CA HIS A 22 10.45 12.23 -11.95
C HIS A 22 10.45 10.77 -11.46
N ALA A 23 11.52 10.04 -11.76
CA ALA A 23 11.65 8.63 -11.40
C ALA A 23 11.72 8.40 -9.88
N CYS A 24 12.43 9.25 -9.12
CA CYS A 24 12.48 9.19 -7.66
C CYS A 24 11.09 9.41 -7.03
N LEU A 25 10.33 10.39 -7.54
CA LEU A 25 8.97 10.64 -7.08
C LEU A 25 8.03 9.46 -7.40
N MET A 26 8.18 8.86 -8.59
CA MET A 26 7.40 7.68 -9.00
C MET A 26 7.73 6.44 -8.15
N LEU A 27 8.98 6.27 -7.72
CA LEU A 27 9.40 5.21 -6.79
C LEU A 27 8.70 5.35 -5.43
N PHE A 28 8.66 6.54 -4.84
CA PHE A 28 7.94 6.76 -3.58
C PHE A 28 6.43 6.60 -3.76
N ALA A 29 5.87 7.17 -4.82
CA ALA A 29 4.46 7.07 -5.16
C ALA A 29 3.99 5.61 -5.24
N TRP A 30 4.54 4.85 -6.20
CA TRP A 30 4.04 3.53 -6.55
C TRP A 30 4.71 2.39 -5.77
N GLY A 31 5.98 2.55 -5.40
CA GLY A 31 6.72 1.55 -4.64
C GLY A 31 6.38 1.54 -3.15
N PHE A 32 6.08 2.71 -2.57
CA PHE A 32 5.85 2.84 -1.13
C PHE A 32 4.42 3.28 -0.77
N CYS A 33 3.97 4.45 -1.25
CA CYS A 33 2.69 5.01 -0.82
C CYS A 33 1.49 4.17 -1.28
N SER A 34 1.43 3.80 -2.55
CA SER A 34 0.30 3.04 -3.10
C SER A 34 0.17 1.65 -2.44
N THR A 35 1.26 0.87 -2.42
CA THR A 35 1.31 -0.49 -1.87
C THR A 35 0.90 -0.53 -0.38
N ASN A 36 1.45 0.35 0.45
CA ASN A 36 1.08 0.43 1.86
C ASN A 36 -0.34 0.96 2.07
N GLY A 37 -0.79 1.90 1.24
CA GLY A 37 -2.19 2.37 1.24
C GLY A 37 -3.20 1.25 0.96
N PHE A 38 -2.86 0.30 0.08
CA PHE A 38 -3.65 -0.90 -0.17
C PHE A 38 -3.68 -1.83 1.04
N ILE A 39 -2.52 -2.19 1.60
CA ILE A 39 -2.41 -3.08 2.76
C ILE A 39 -3.26 -2.56 3.92
N VAL A 40 -3.14 -1.26 4.25
CA VAL A 40 -3.92 -0.62 5.31
C VAL A 40 -5.42 -0.76 5.06
N SER A 41 -5.88 -0.44 3.85
CA SER A 41 -7.29 -0.45 3.49
C SER A 41 -7.91 -1.84 3.42
N ARG A 42 -7.11 -2.89 3.18
CA ARG A 42 -7.60 -4.26 3.07
C ARG A 42 -7.58 -4.96 4.42
N HIS A 43 -6.46 -4.86 5.13
CA HIS A 43 -6.17 -5.71 6.28
C HIS A 43 -6.56 -5.10 7.62
N PHE A 44 -6.71 -3.78 7.70
CA PHE A 44 -6.88 -3.08 8.98
C PHE A 44 -8.23 -2.39 9.17
N LYS A 45 -9.15 -2.48 8.20
CA LYS A 45 -10.52 -1.95 8.28
C LYS A 45 -11.29 -2.37 9.54
N LEU A 46 -11.30 -3.67 9.83
CA LEU A 46 -12.02 -4.28 10.96
C LEU A 46 -11.08 -4.68 12.11
N GLY A 47 -9.77 -4.53 11.90
CA GLY A 47 -8.74 -5.12 12.74
C GLY A 47 -8.09 -4.16 13.73
N TRP A 48 -8.19 -2.84 13.55
CA TRP A 48 -7.47 -1.87 14.37
C TRP A 48 -8.32 -1.43 15.59
N PRO A 49 -7.97 -1.84 16.83
CA PRO A 49 -8.72 -1.45 18.02
C PRO A 49 -8.32 -0.03 18.44
N GLY A 50 -9.29 0.76 18.91
CA GLY A 50 -9.03 2.07 19.51
C GLY A 50 -9.97 3.16 19.00
N GLN A 51 -10.00 4.27 19.73
CA GLN A 51 -10.79 5.44 19.38
C GLN A 51 -10.29 6.12 18.12
N THR A 52 -11.19 6.83 17.49
CA THR A 52 -10.97 7.63 16.29
C THR A 52 -10.05 8.82 16.52
N MET A 53 -9.09 9.06 15.64
CA MET A 53 -8.47 10.39 15.52
C MET A 53 -9.48 11.30 14.81
N ARG A 54 -9.97 12.36 15.47
CA ARG A 54 -10.92 13.34 14.88
C ARG A 54 -12.21 12.69 14.32
N ASN A 55 -12.80 11.72 15.02
CA ASN A 55 -13.97 10.91 14.59
C ASN A 55 -13.73 9.95 13.42
N TRP A 56 -12.49 9.83 12.92
CA TRP A 56 -12.11 8.94 11.82
C TRP A 56 -11.30 7.75 12.34
N THR A 57 -11.56 6.54 11.82
CA THR A 57 -10.84 5.33 12.23
C THR A 57 -9.36 5.39 11.84
N TYR A 58 -8.48 4.72 12.60
CA TYR A 58 -7.03 4.74 12.30
C TYR A 58 -6.70 4.28 10.89
N TRP A 59 -7.28 3.14 10.45
CA TRP A 59 -7.04 2.63 9.10
C TRP A 59 -7.39 3.66 8.02
N PHE A 60 -8.46 4.44 8.24
CA PHE A 60 -8.91 5.42 7.28
C PHE A 60 -7.91 6.59 7.22
N ASN A 61 -7.43 7.07 8.36
CA ASN A 61 -6.42 8.12 8.42
C ASN A 61 -5.11 7.70 7.74
N PHE A 62 -4.61 6.49 8.02
CA PHE A 62 -3.41 5.98 7.36
C PHE A 62 -3.60 5.78 5.86
N HIS A 63 -4.75 5.23 5.44
CA HIS A 63 -5.08 5.11 4.02
C HIS A 63 -5.10 6.49 3.34
N LEU A 64 -5.80 7.47 3.93
CA LEU A 64 -5.86 8.83 3.42
C LEU A 64 -4.46 9.45 3.33
N LEU A 65 -3.62 9.28 4.36
CA LEU A 65 -2.24 9.80 4.38
C LEU A 65 -1.43 9.24 3.21
N PHE A 66 -1.38 7.92 3.07
CA PHE A 66 -0.64 7.26 1.98
C PHE A 66 -1.16 7.67 0.60
N GLN A 67 -2.48 7.70 0.41
CA GLN A 67 -3.08 8.07 -0.88
C GLN A 67 -2.91 9.56 -1.20
N SER A 68 -2.85 10.44 -0.19
CA SER A 68 -2.57 11.86 -0.37
C SER A 68 -1.13 12.10 -0.82
N PHE A 69 -0.17 11.41 -0.20
CA PHE A 69 1.23 11.45 -0.64
C PHE A 69 1.42 10.84 -2.03
N LEU A 70 0.74 9.73 -2.34
CA LEU A 70 0.72 9.16 -3.69
C LEU A 70 0.30 10.21 -4.71
N LEU A 71 -0.85 10.86 -4.50
CA LEU A 71 -1.36 11.89 -5.40
C LEU A 71 -0.38 13.06 -5.52
N ALA A 72 0.14 13.57 -4.39
CA ALA A 72 1.09 14.68 -4.38
C ALA A 72 2.36 14.37 -5.20
N PHE A 73 2.96 13.19 -5.00
CA PHE A 73 4.13 12.76 -5.78
C PHE A 73 3.80 12.57 -7.26
N VAL A 74 2.63 12.03 -7.59
CA VAL A 74 2.19 11.87 -8.99
C VAL A 74 2.04 13.24 -9.68
N VAL A 75 1.37 14.20 -9.03
CA VAL A 75 1.19 15.56 -9.58
C VAL A 75 2.52 16.27 -9.75
N LEU A 76 3.38 16.26 -8.73
CA LEU A 76 4.69 16.91 -8.78
C LEU A 76 5.56 16.31 -9.88
N SER A 77 5.57 14.98 -9.99
CA SER A 77 6.37 14.26 -10.97
C SER A 77 5.87 14.46 -12.41
N LEU A 78 4.55 14.57 -12.60
CA LEU A 78 3.95 14.95 -13.88
C LEU A 78 4.35 16.37 -14.29
N PHE A 79 4.30 17.31 -13.35
CA PHE A 79 4.70 18.70 -13.60
C PHE A 79 6.18 18.78 -14.03
N VAL A 80 7.07 18.11 -13.30
CA VAL A 80 8.51 18.06 -13.61
C VAL A 80 8.76 17.51 -15.03
N ILE A 81 8.15 16.38 -15.39
CA ILE A 81 8.45 15.72 -16.67
C ILE A 81 7.80 16.43 -17.86
N VAL A 82 6.59 16.98 -17.72
CA VAL A 82 5.93 17.72 -18.81
C VAL A 82 6.65 19.05 -19.06
N ALA A 83 7.10 19.73 -18.01
CA ALA A 83 7.93 20.93 -18.14
C ALA A 83 9.27 20.60 -18.83
N PHE A 84 9.90 19.47 -18.48
CA PHE A 84 11.17 19.04 -19.07
C PHE A 84 11.06 18.65 -20.56
N VAL A 85 10.07 17.83 -20.93
CA VAL A 85 9.93 17.32 -22.31
C VAL A 85 9.33 18.38 -23.25
N THR A 86 9.00 19.57 -22.75
CA THR A 86 8.33 20.65 -23.50
C THR A 86 7.02 20.18 -24.17
N GLY A 87 6.32 19.23 -23.54
CA GLY A 87 5.11 18.60 -24.07
C GLY A 87 5.13 17.08 -24.04
N TYR A 88 4.40 16.44 -24.97
CA TYR A 88 4.29 14.98 -25.07
C TYR A 88 5.57 14.36 -25.65
N SER A 89 5.99 13.22 -25.10
CA SER A 89 7.20 12.52 -25.57
C SER A 89 7.07 12.07 -27.02
N LYS A 90 8.10 12.36 -27.83
CA LYS A 90 8.18 12.02 -29.26
C LYS A 90 8.87 10.68 -29.54
N ILE A 91 9.13 9.86 -28.51
CA ILE A 91 9.80 8.56 -28.66
C ILE A 91 8.85 7.60 -29.39
N THR A 92 9.28 7.07 -30.54
CA THR A 92 8.48 6.17 -31.39
C THR A 92 8.88 4.70 -31.28
N ALA A 93 10.02 4.38 -30.66
CA ALA A 93 10.48 3.00 -30.49
C ALA A 93 9.59 2.21 -29.51
N ALA A 94 9.21 1.00 -29.87
CA ALA A 94 8.54 0.06 -28.97
C ALA A 94 9.53 -0.52 -27.93
N PRO A 95 9.14 -0.75 -26.66
CA PRO A 95 7.85 -0.46 -26.01
C PRO A 95 7.73 0.98 -25.45
N PHE A 96 8.72 1.83 -25.67
CA PHE A 96 8.88 3.13 -25.02
C PHE A 96 7.81 4.16 -25.39
N TYR A 97 7.26 4.11 -26.61
CA TYR A 97 6.18 5.00 -27.03
C TYR A 97 4.89 4.83 -26.20
N VAL A 98 4.72 3.67 -25.55
CA VAL A 98 3.54 3.36 -24.70
C VAL A 98 3.66 4.04 -23.33
N HIS A 99 4.87 4.34 -22.87
CA HIS A 99 5.10 4.87 -21.52
C HIS A 99 4.28 6.14 -21.21
N PRO A 100 4.27 7.19 -22.05
CA PRO A 100 3.48 8.37 -21.74
C PRO A 100 1.98 8.11 -21.79
N ALA A 101 1.49 7.34 -22.78
CA ALA A 101 0.06 7.02 -22.91
C ALA A 101 -0.48 6.22 -21.71
N LEU A 102 0.27 5.19 -21.29
CA LEU A 102 -0.03 4.41 -20.09
C LEU A 102 0.08 5.28 -18.84
N GLY A 103 1.08 6.17 -18.78
CA GLY A 103 1.26 7.13 -17.69
C GLY A 103 0.08 8.07 -17.52
N PHE A 104 -0.40 8.69 -18.58
CA PHE A 104 -1.59 9.54 -18.54
C PHE A 104 -2.86 8.76 -18.15
N THR A 105 -2.97 7.50 -18.55
CA THR A 105 -4.05 6.61 -18.12
C THR A 105 -4.01 6.40 -16.60
N ILE A 106 -2.84 6.04 -16.06
CA ILE A 106 -2.64 5.84 -14.62
C ILE A 106 -2.91 7.12 -13.83
N VAL A 107 -2.39 8.26 -14.31
CA VAL A 107 -2.64 9.57 -13.70
C VAL A 107 -4.14 9.86 -13.65
N SER A 108 -4.85 9.66 -14.76
CA SER A 108 -6.31 9.87 -14.83
C SER A 108 -7.05 9.00 -13.81
N LEU A 109 -6.71 7.71 -13.72
CA LEU A 109 -7.27 6.81 -12.70
C LEU A 109 -6.96 7.30 -11.27
N THR A 110 -5.74 7.80 -11.04
CA THR A 110 -5.29 8.32 -9.73
C THR A 110 -6.08 9.57 -9.31
N PHE A 111 -6.47 10.44 -10.26
CA PHE A 111 -7.34 11.60 -9.99
C PHE A 111 -8.83 11.23 -9.84
N LEU A 112 -9.32 10.26 -10.61
CA LEU A 112 -10.70 9.79 -10.48
C LEU A 112 -10.94 9.07 -9.15
N ASN A 113 -9.92 8.41 -8.60
CA ASN A 113 -10.04 7.65 -7.37
C ASN A 113 -10.50 8.46 -6.14
N PRO A 114 -9.89 9.63 -5.81
CA PRO A 114 -10.37 10.49 -4.73
C PRO A 114 -11.72 11.16 -5.06
N LEU A 115 -12.03 11.41 -6.33
CA LEU A 115 -13.35 11.91 -6.74
C LEU A 115 -14.44 10.87 -6.40
N PHE A 116 -14.22 9.59 -6.72
CA PHE A 116 -15.12 8.52 -6.32
C PHE A 116 -15.15 8.31 -4.80
N ALA A 117 -14.04 8.52 -4.09
CA ALA A 117 -14.02 8.51 -2.63
C ALA A 117 -14.89 9.63 -2.04
N TRP A 118 -14.85 10.83 -2.62
CA TRP A 118 -15.71 11.95 -2.23
C TRP A 118 -17.20 11.62 -2.42
N PHE A 119 -17.57 11.10 -3.59
CA PHE A 119 -18.94 10.65 -3.85
C PHE A 119 -19.37 9.49 -2.94
N LEU A 120 -18.44 8.60 -2.60
CA LEU A 120 -18.69 7.50 -1.66
C LEU A 120 -19.04 8.01 -0.26
N ILE A 121 -18.37 9.06 0.21
CA ILE A 121 -18.61 9.65 1.54
C ILE A 121 -19.95 10.41 1.57
N THR A 122 -20.31 11.08 0.47
CA THR A 122 -21.52 11.92 0.37
C THR A 122 -22.79 11.16 -0.04
N SER A 123 -22.64 9.92 -0.54
CA SER A 123 -23.77 9.11 -1.01
C SER A 123 -24.31 8.15 0.06
N THR A 124 -25.61 7.90 0.03
CA THR A 124 -26.31 6.92 0.87
C THR A 124 -26.96 5.82 0.02
N GLY A 125 -27.36 4.71 0.67
CA GLY A 125 -28.10 3.62 0.01
C GLY A 125 -27.35 2.95 -1.15
N PRO A 126 -28.05 2.53 -2.23
CA PRO A 126 -27.46 1.81 -3.36
C PRO A 126 -26.33 2.58 -4.07
N ARG A 127 -26.41 3.91 -4.15
CA ARG A 127 -25.39 4.76 -4.80
C ARG A 127 -24.04 4.65 -4.10
N ARG A 128 -24.05 4.54 -2.77
CA ARG A 128 -22.84 4.30 -1.97
C ARG A 128 -22.13 3.00 -2.36
N SER A 129 -22.88 1.96 -2.69
CA SER A 129 -22.33 0.68 -3.15
C SER A 129 -21.66 0.81 -4.52
N VAL A 130 -22.27 1.56 -5.43
CA VAL A 130 -21.72 1.83 -6.76
C VAL A 130 -20.40 2.60 -6.67
N PHE A 131 -20.37 3.71 -5.92
CA PHE A 131 -19.13 4.48 -5.74
C PHE A 131 -18.03 3.71 -5.00
N ARG A 132 -18.40 2.80 -4.08
CA ARG A 132 -17.43 1.89 -3.45
C ARG A 132 -16.78 0.97 -4.48
N ASN A 133 -17.55 0.43 -5.41
CA ASN A 133 -17.04 -0.43 -6.47
C ASN A 133 -16.17 0.37 -7.44
N PHE A 134 -16.60 1.56 -7.86
CA PHE A 134 -15.78 2.42 -8.72
C PHE A 134 -14.45 2.79 -8.07
N HIS A 135 -14.46 3.25 -6.82
CA HIS A 135 -13.24 3.55 -6.06
C HIS A 135 -12.31 2.33 -5.97
N LEU A 136 -12.85 1.14 -5.67
CA LEU A 136 -12.07 -0.08 -5.65
C LEU A 136 -11.47 -0.40 -7.03
N CYS A 137 -12.29 -0.38 -8.08
CA CYS A 137 -11.86 -0.69 -9.44
C CYS A 137 -10.79 0.29 -9.95
N THR A 138 -10.98 1.60 -9.79
CA THR A 138 -10.00 2.59 -10.23
C THR A 138 -8.68 2.48 -9.48
N GLY A 139 -8.73 2.28 -8.16
CA GLY A 139 -7.53 2.06 -7.37
C GLY A 139 -6.77 0.81 -7.85
N LEU A 140 -7.47 -0.32 -8.01
CA LEU A 140 -6.84 -1.57 -8.44
C LEU A 140 -6.24 -1.47 -9.84
N LEU A 141 -6.96 -0.86 -10.80
CA LEU A 141 -6.45 -0.66 -12.15
C LEU A 141 -5.20 0.24 -12.17
N ALA A 142 -5.20 1.34 -11.40
CA ALA A 142 -4.05 2.22 -11.29
C ALA A 142 -2.81 1.47 -10.78
N GLN A 143 -2.96 0.68 -9.71
CA GLN A 143 -1.87 -0.12 -9.15
C GLN A 143 -1.41 -1.24 -10.10
N MET A 144 -2.33 -1.90 -10.79
CA MET A 144 -1.99 -2.96 -11.73
C MET A 144 -1.20 -2.43 -12.93
N PHE A 145 -1.57 -1.25 -13.44
CA PHE A 145 -0.87 -0.61 -14.55
C PHE A 145 0.43 0.07 -14.13
N SER A 146 0.58 0.50 -12.87
CA SER A 146 1.81 1.14 -12.41
C SER A 146 3.02 0.20 -12.44
N VAL A 147 2.84 -1.10 -12.16
CA VAL A 147 3.93 -2.08 -12.16
C VAL A 147 4.62 -2.18 -13.53
N PRO A 148 3.94 -2.54 -14.63
CA PRO A 148 4.56 -2.57 -15.95
C PRO A 148 5.05 -1.18 -16.41
N GLN A 149 4.36 -0.10 -16.02
CA GLN A 149 4.79 1.26 -16.32
C GLN A 149 6.16 1.60 -15.72
N MET A 150 6.42 1.19 -14.47
CA MET A 150 7.72 1.36 -13.82
C MET A 150 8.82 0.57 -14.55
N PHE A 151 8.54 -0.68 -14.95
CA PHE A 151 9.49 -1.48 -15.72
C PHE A 151 9.81 -0.88 -17.09
N ILE A 152 8.82 -0.32 -17.80
CA ILE A 152 9.08 0.41 -19.04
C ILE A 152 9.95 1.64 -18.74
N GLY A 153 9.65 2.39 -17.68
CA GLY A 153 10.42 3.56 -17.25
C GLY A 153 11.90 3.27 -16.97
N PHE A 154 12.21 2.17 -16.28
CA PHE A 154 13.60 1.78 -16.00
C PHE A 154 14.40 1.43 -17.26
N ASN A 155 13.73 1.00 -18.34
CA ASN A 155 14.35 0.60 -19.59
C ASN A 155 14.39 1.73 -20.64
N MET A 156 13.79 2.90 -20.36
CA MET A 156 13.77 4.04 -21.29
C MET A 156 15.18 4.53 -21.60
N PRO A 157 15.54 4.87 -22.86
CA PRO A 157 16.92 5.23 -23.25
C PRO A 157 17.58 6.35 -22.43
N SER A 158 16.79 7.31 -21.92
CA SER A 158 17.25 8.42 -21.08
C SER A 158 17.76 7.98 -19.69
N LEU A 159 17.23 6.88 -19.15
CA LEU A 159 17.74 6.19 -17.95
C LEU A 159 18.66 5.01 -18.34
N GLY A 160 18.26 4.29 -19.39
CA GLY A 160 18.70 2.96 -19.78
C GLY A 160 20.14 2.88 -20.27
N ASN A 161 20.72 3.90 -20.91
CA ASN A 161 22.13 3.78 -21.33
C ASN A 161 23.12 3.64 -20.15
N LYS A 162 22.74 4.09 -18.94
CA LYS A 162 23.49 3.86 -17.68
C LYS A 162 22.86 2.80 -16.78
N LEU A 163 21.53 2.74 -16.69
CA LEU A 163 20.82 1.76 -15.87
C LEU A 163 20.73 0.36 -16.49
N CYS A 164 20.60 0.23 -17.81
CA CYS A 164 20.53 -1.09 -18.48
C CYS A 164 21.85 -1.85 -18.49
N LYS A 165 22.99 -1.24 -18.12
CA LYS A 165 24.23 -2.00 -17.88
C LYS A 165 24.15 -2.86 -16.61
N THR A 166 23.21 -2.56 -15.70
CA THR A 166 23.07 -3.28 -14.44
C THR A 166 21.60 -3.58 -14.15
N SER A 167 21.20 -4.85 -14.10
CA SER A 167 19.83 -5.31 -13.78
C SER A 167 19.34 -4.98 -12.36
N LEU A 168 20.08 -4.14 -11.62
CA LEU A 168 19.89 -3.87 -10.21
C LEU A 168 18.57 -3.15 -9.91
N PHE A 169 18.24 -2.07 -10.61
CA PHE A 169 17.03 -1.28 -10.32
C PHE A 169 15.72 -2.03 -10.62
N PRO A 170 15.54 -2.64 -11.82
CA PRO A 170 14.41 -3.51 -12.06
C PRO A 170 14.35 -4.68 -11.08
N GLY A 171 15.50 -5.25 -10.70
CA GLY A 171 15.58 -6.34 -9.72
C GLY A 171 15.15 -5.93 -8.31
N LEU A 172 15.61 -4.79 -7.80
CA LEU A 172 15.22 -4.24 -6.49
C LEU A 172 13.73 -3.86 -6.48
N TYR A 173 13.22 -3.28 -7.58
CA TYR A 173 11.79 -2.99 -7.69
C TYR A 173 10.97 -4.28 -7.70
N LEU A 174 11.37 -5.30 -8.47
CA LEU A 174 10.73 -6.61 -8.50
C LEU A 174 10.74 -7.27 -7.11
N ALA A 175 11.86 -7.18 -6.38
CA ALA A 175 11.95 -7.65 -5.01
C ALA A 175 10.96 -6.91 -4.09
N SER A 176 10.76 -5.59 -4.29
CA SER A 176 9.77 -4.82 -3.53
C SER A 176 8.32 -5.27 -3.83
N VAL A 177 8.01 -5.56 -5.10
CA VAL A 177 6.71 -6.11 -5.52
C VAL A 177 6.49 -7.51 -4.94
N ILE A 178 7.50 -8.38 -4.96
CA ILE A 178 7.42 -9.72 -4.38
C ILE A 178 7.20 -9.63 -2.86
N LEU A 179 7.94 -8.75 -2.16
CA LEU A 179 7.77 -8.52 -0.73
C LEU A 179 6.34 -8.06 -0.40
N TYR A 180 5.78 -7.14 -1.21
CA TYR A 180 4.40 -6.71 -1.08
C TYR A 180 3.41 -7.88 -1.22
N VAL A 181 3.57 -8.72 -2.25
CA VAL A 181 2.69 -9.89 -2.49
C VAL A 181 2.78 -10.88 -1.33
N ILE A 182 4.00 -11.19 -0.85
CA ILE A 182 4.21 -12.08 0.29
C ILE A 182 3.49 -11.55 1.54
N VAL A 183 3.66 -10.26 1.85
CA VAL A 183 3.04 -9.65 3.03
C VAL A 183 1.52 -9.60 2.91
N GLU A 184 0.98 -9.29 1.74
CA GLU A 184 -0.47 -9.37 1.47
C GLU A 184 -1.02 -10.77 1.77
N VAL A 185 -0.39 -11.82 1.25
CA VAL A 185 -0.81 -13.21 1.48
C VAL A 185 -0.71 -13.57 2.96
N VAL A 186 0.38 -13.22 3.63
CA VAL A 186 0.58 -13.50 5.05
C VAL A 186 -0.47 -12.78 5.91
N LEU A 187 -0.75 -11.50 5.65
CA LEU A 187 -1.75 -10.73 6.38
C LEU A 187 -3.18 -11.25 6.13
N GLU A 188 -3.46 -11.75 4.92
CA GLU A 188 -4.74 -12.40 4.57
C GLU A 188 -4.91 -13.72 5.34
N VAL A 189 -3.89 -14.58 5.35
CA VAL A 189 -3.90 -15.84 6.12
C VAL A 189 -4.11 -15.57 7.60
N LEU A 190 -3.40 -14.60 8.20
CA LEU A 190 -3.62 -14.19 9.59
C LEU A 190 -5.03 -13.63 9.82
N GLY A 191 -5.56 -12.89 8.85
CA GLY A 191 -6.94 -12.43 8.84
C GLY A 191 -7.93 -13.58 8.92
N TYR A 192 -7.77 -14.59 8.07
CA TYR A 192 -8.61 -15.80 8.10
C TYR A 192 -8.47 -16.59 9.40
N MET A 193 -7.26 -16.72 9.96
CA MET A 193 -7.07 -17.38 11.26
C MET A 193 -7.81 -16.65 12.38
N ILE A 194 -7.77 -15.32 12.41
CA ILE A 194 -8.53 -14.50 13.36
C ILE A 194 -10.04 -14.71 13.18
N LEU A 195 -10.52 -14.66 11.94
CA LEU A 195 -11.93 -14.85 11.62
C LEU A 195 -12.42 -16.24 12.05
N PHE A 196 -11.65 -17.29 11.78
CA PHE A 196 -11.97 -18.66 12.18
C PHE A 196 -12.10 -18.77 13.71
N LYS A 197 -11.16 -18.18 14.47
CA LYS A 197 -11.21 -18.20 15.94
C LYS A 197 -12.33 -17.36 16.52
N LYS A 198 -12.68 -16.23 15.89
CA LYS A 198 -13.88 -15.46 16.24
C LYS A 198 -15.15 -16.25 15.99
N LYS A 199 -15.24 -16.96 14.87
CA LYS A 199 -16.40 -17.81 14.54
C LYS A 199 -16.55 -18.96 15.53
N GLU A 200 -15.46 -19.62 15.89
CA GLU A 200 -15.42 -20.68 16.91
C GLU A 200 -15.92 -20.18 18.28
N LEU A 201 -15.48 -18.98 18.66
CA LEU A 201 -15.95 -18.35 19.90
C LEU A 201 -17.45 -18.01 19.81
N LYS A 202 -17.90 -17.37 18.72
CA LYS A 202 -19.29 -17.00 18.53
C LYS A 202 -20.22 -18.23 18.49
N SER A 203 -19.83 -19.33 17.86
CA SER A 203 -20.64 -20.55 17.82
C SER A 203 -20.78 -21.23 19.18
N ARG A 204 -19.76 -21.11 20.05
CA ARG A 204 -19.80 -21.69 21.40
C ARG A 204 -20.65 -20.87 22.38
N PHE A 205 -20.77 -19.56 22.15
CA PHE A 205 -21.41 -18.61 23.07
C PHE A 205 -22.58 -17.85 22.43
N GLN A 206 -23.16 -18.38 21.35
CA GLN A 206 -24.20 -17.72 20.53
C GLN A 206 -25.48 -17.38 21.31
N ASN A 207 -25.77 -18.12 22.38
CA ASN A 207 -26.98 -18.00 23.17
C ASN A 207 -26.88 -16.97 24.31
N ASP A 208 -25.70 -16.43 24.59
CA ASP A 208 -25.44 -15.61 25.78
C ASP A 208 -25.47 -14.09 25.50
N GLU A 209 -26.03 -13.64 24.36
CA GLU A 209 -25.99 -12.24 23.89
C GLU A 209 -24.58 -11.59 23.91
N LEU A 210 -23.53 -12.42 23.89
CA LEU A 210 -22.18 -11.95 24.11
C LEU A 210 -21.64 -11.20 22.88
N ASP A 211 -21.48 -9.88 22.99
CA ASP A 211 -20.80 -9.08 21.98
C ASP A 211 -19.28 -9.31 22.06
N VAL A 212 -18.83 -10.38 21.40
CA VAL A 212 -17.43 -10.77 21.26
C VAL A 212 -16.55 -9.62 20.79
N ASP A 213 -17.07 -8.73 19.94
CA ASP A 213 -16.28 -7.61 19.41
C ASP A 213 -16.12 -6.50 20.45
N ALA A 214 -17.15 -6.19 21.23
CA ALA A 214 -17.07 -5.27 22.36
C ALA A 214 -16.05 -5.75 23.41
N VAL A 215 -16.08 -7.04 23.75
CA VAL A 215 -15.10 -7.67 24.64
C VAL A 215 -13.68 -7.49 24.16
N ILE A 216 -13.44 -7.81 22.89
CA ILE A 216 -12.11 -7.70 22.29
C ILE A 216 -11.64 -6.24 22.32
N LEU A 217 -12.57 -5.29 22.21
CA LEU A 217 -12.31 -3.85 22.32
C LEU A 217 -11.95 -3.44 23.74
N ASP A 218 -12.69 -3.90 24.75
CA ASP A 218 -12.43 -3.57 26.15
C ASP A 218 -11.13 -4.22 26.64
N MET A 219 -10.86 -5.47 26.26
CA MET A 219 -9.56 -6.10 26.48
C MET A 219 -8.40 -5.34 25.82
N ALA A 220 -8.65 -4.64 24.70
CA ALA A 220 -7.65 -3.84 24.01
C ALA A 220 -7.46 -2.46 24.67
N LYS A 221 -8.51 -1.87 25.26
CA LYS A 221 -8.42 -0.62 26.04
C LYS A 221 -7.68 -0.83 27.35
N GLU A 222 -7.93 -1.96 28.03
CA GLU A 222 -7.39 -2.26 29.35
C GLU A 222 -6.54 -3.54 29.37
N PRO A 223 -5.33 -3.52 28.76
CA PRO A 223 -4.49 -4.71 28.60
C PRO A 223 -3.99 -5.31 29.92
N ARG A 224 -4.04 -4.55 31.02
CA ARG A 224 -3.70 -5.03 32.38
C ARG A 224 -4.85 -5.83 33.02
N GLU A 225 -6.09 -5.49 32.69
CA GLU A 225 -7.31 -6.08 33.26
C GLU A 225 -7.95 -7.14 32.37
N LYS A 226 -7.36 -7.43 31.19
CA LYS A 226 -7.82 -8.43 30.22
C LYS A 226 -8.24 -9.78 30.80
N ARG A 227 -7.58 -10.26 31.87
CA ARG A 227 -7.95 -11.52 32.56
C ARG A 227 -9.24 -11.37 33.37
N LYS A 228 -9.43 -10.23 34.05
CA LYS A 228 -10.65 -9.93 34.81
C LYS A 228 -11.81 -9.69 33.84
N ILE A 229 -11.59 -8.94 32.77
CA ILE A 229 -12.58 -8.71 31.70
C ILE A 229 -13.00 -10.05 31.07
N ALA A 230 -12.04 -10.90 30.68
CA ALA A 230 -12.33 -12.23 30.14
C ALA A 230 -13.05 -13.15 31.14
N ALA A 231 -12.80 -13.01 32.44
CA ALA A 231 -13.46 -13.79 33.49
C ALA A 231 -14.86 -13.27 33.83
N ALA A 232 -15.09 -11.96 33.75
CA ALA A 232 -16.37 -11.31 34.03
C ALA A 232 -17.43 -11.57 32.95
N LEU A 233 -17.01 -12.05 31.77
CA LEU A 233 -17.89 -12.23 30.62
C LEU A 233 -18.73 -13.49 30.63
N LEU A 234 -18.36 -14.50 31.41
CA LEU A 234 -19.11 -15.75 31.51
C LEU A 234 -19.34 -16.10 32.99
N PRO A 235 -20.07 -15.25 33.75
CA PRO A 235 -20.26 -15.45 35.18
C PRO A 235 -21.01 -16.75 35.49
N ASN A 236 -21.90 -17.17 34.57
CA ASN A 236 -22.79 -18.31 34.74
C ASN A 236 -22.24 -19.64 34.16
N ARG A 237 -20.99 -19.68 33.69
CA ARG A 237 -20.42 -20.88 33.03
C ARG A 237 -19.45 -21.67 33.90
N GLY A 238 -19.34 -22.96 33.59
CA GLY A 238 -18.39 -23.88 34.23
C GLY A 238 -16.93 -23.41 34.11
N TYR A 239 -16.07 -23.89 34.98
CA TYR A 239 -14.64 -23.54 34.97
C TYR A 239 -13.97 -23.87 33.62
N GLU A 240 -14.29 -25.01 33.03
CA GLU A 240 -13.70 -25.46 31.76
C GLU A 240 -14.07 -24.57 30.57
N GLU A 241 -15.35 -24.19 30.44
CA GLU A 241 -15.82 -23.31 29.36
C GLU A 241 -15.16 -21.92 29.45
N ARG A 242 -14.98 -21.41 30.68
CA ARG A 242 -14.24 -20.16 30.94
C ARG A 242 -12.78 -20.27 30.50
N GLN A 243 -12.11 -21.39 30.79
CA GLN A 243 -10.72 -21.62 30.34
C GLN A 243 -10.62 -21.65 28.82
N ILE A 244 -11.54 -22.35 28.14
CA ILE A 244 -11.57 -22.42 26.67
C ILE A 244 -11.76 -21.03 26.05
N ALA A 245 -12.72 -20.24 26.56
CA ALA A 245 -12.95 -18.87 26.10
C ALA A 245 -11.70 -18.00 26.27
N GLN A 246 -11.08 -18.03 27.45
CA GLN A 246 -9.85 -17.28 27.74
C GLN A 246 -8.70 -17.67 26.79
N GLN A 247 -8.54 -18.96 26.49
CA GLN A 247 -7.54 -19.44 25.54
C GLN A 247 -7.80 -18.94 24.11
N LEU A 248 -9.06 -18.96 23.66
CA LEU A 248 -9.44 -18.45 22.34
C LEU A 248 -9.19 -16.94 22.21
N PHE A 249 -9.59 -16.14 23.22
CA PHE A 249 -9.29 -14.71 23.24
C PHE A 249 -7.79 -14.43 23.22
N LYS A 250 -6.99 -15.18 24.00
CA LYS A 250 -5.53 -15.07 24.00
C LYS A 250 -4.94 -15.36 22.61
N LYS A 251 -5.43 -16.40 21.93
CA LYS A 251 -5.01 -16.74 20.55
C LYS A 251 -5.37 -15.63 19.56
N ILE A 252 -6.60 -15.10 19.61
CA ILE A 252 -7.04 -13.99 18.76
C ILE A 252 -6.15 -12.76 18.97
N HIS A 253 -5.87 -12.41 20.22
CA HIS A 253 -5.01 -11.28 20.55
C HIS A 253 -3.58 -11.47 20.05
N LEU A 254 -3.01 -12.66 20.23
CA LEU A 254 -1.67 -13.00 19.72
C LEU A 254 -1.59 -12.87 18.20
N LEU A 255 -2.59 -13.40 17.47
CA LEU A 255 -2.65 -13.28 16.01
C LEU A 255 -2.74 -11.81 15.55
N ARG A 256 -3.45 -10.96 16.29
CA ARG A 256 -3.49 -9.51 16.00
C ARG A 256 -2.14 -8.84 16.23
N ILE A 257 -1.47 -9.14 17.35
CA ILE A 257 -0.11 -8.64 17.61
C ILE A 257 0.83 -9.04 16.49
N LEU A 258 0.82 -10.31 16.09
CA LEU A 258 1.62 -10.82 14.99
C LEU A 258 1.31 -10.07 13.68
N LYS A 259 0.02 -9.82 13.39
CA LYS A 259 -0.42 -9.04 12.23
C LYS A 259 0.17 -7.62 12.23
N TYR A 260 0.15 -6.92 13.37
CA TYR A 260 0.74 -5.58 13.48
C TYR A 260 2.25 -5.60 13.36
N PHE A 261 2.91 -6.59 13.98
CA PHE A 261 4.36 -6.75 13.91
C PHE A 261 4.84 -6.94 12.47
N ILE A 262 4.20 -7.85 11.72
CA ILE A 262 4.52 -8.11 10.32
C ILE A 262 4.30 -6.87 9.45
N PHE A 263 3.18 -6.16 9.66
CA PHE A 263 2.94 -4.91 8.93
C PHE A 263 3.98 -3.83 9.26
N SER A 264 4.35 -3.66 10.52
CA SER A 264 5.38 -2.70 10.93
C SER A 264 6.75 -3.05 10.35
N ALA A 265 7.13 -4.33 10.35
CA ALA A 265 8.37 -4.80 9.75
C ALA A 265 8.38 -4.57 8.22
N HIS A 266 7.25 -4.85 7.55
CA HIS A 266 7.08 -4.56 6.13
C HIS A 266 7.18 -3.06 5.83
N LEU A 267 6.54 -2.21 6.62
CA LEU A 267 6.55 -0.77 6.42
C LEU A 267 7.98 -0.22 6.49
N LEU A 268 8.76 -0.65 7.49
CA LEU A 268 10.17 -0.27 7.62
C LEU A 268 11.02 -0.83 6.47
N GLY A 269 10.85 -2.11 6.14
CA GLY A 269 11.62 -2.78 5.08
C GLY A 269 11.34 -2.19 3.69
N SER A 270 10.07 -1.96 3.37
CA SER A 270 9.67 -1.34 2.10
C SER A 270 10.13 0.11 2.00
N PHE A 271 10.01 0.91 3.07
CA PHE A 271 10.55 2.28 3.09
C PHE A 271 12.05 2.28 2.85
N THR A 272 12.79 1.43 3.58
CA THR A 272 14.26 1.34 3.46
C THR A 272 14.67 0.94 2.05
N LEU A 273 14.02 -0.06 1.46
CA LEU A 273 14.32 -0.52 0.10
C LEU A 273 14.08 0.59 -0.94
N ILE A 274 12.92 1.26 -0.88
CA ILE A 274 12.58 2.35 -1.81
C ILE A 274 13.49 3.56 -1.59
N PHE A 275 13.81 3.89 -0.34
CA PHE A 275 14.72 4.98 0.00
C PHE A 275 16.13 4.73 -0.57
N VAL A 276 16.66 3.51 -0.43
CA VAL A 276 17.95 3.12 -1.03
C VAL A 276 17.90 3.25 -2.55
N MET A 277 16.83 2.79 -3.20
CA MET A 277 16.69 2.97 -4.65
C MET A 277 16.68 4.45 -5.06
N VAL A 278 15.98 5.29 -4.31
CA VAL A 278 15.91 6.74 -4.58
C VAL A 278 17.26 7.41 -4.39
N THR A 279 17.99 7.11 -3.31
CA THR A 279 19.32 7.69 -3.07
C THR A 279 20.32 7.24 -4.13
N MET A 280 20.30 5.95 -4.49
CA MET A 280 21.12 5.44 -5.58
C MET A 280 20.82 6.18 -6.89
N LEU A 281 19.54 6.37 -7.24
CA LEU A 281 19.17 7.05 -8.48
C LEU A 281 19.54 8.54 -8.47
N ALA A 282 19.45 9.21 -7.32
CA ALA A 282 19.78 10.61 -7.17
C ALA A 282 21.29 10.88 -7.35
N HIS A 283 22.15 9.92 -7.02
CA HIS A 283 23.62 10.04 -7.08
C HIS A 283 24.27 9.48 -8.36
N MET A 284 23.49 8.88 -9.29
CA MET A 284 23.95 8.44 -10.62
C MET A 284 24.06 9.59 -11.63
#